data_AF-A0A318HYH8-F1
#
_entry.id   AF-A0A318HYH8-F1
#
_cell.length_a   1.000
_cell.length_b   1.000
_cell.length_c   1.000
_cell.angle_alpha   90.00
_cell.angle_beta   90.00
_cell.angle_gamma   90.00
#
_symmetry.space_group_name_H-M   'P 1'
#
loop_
_entity.id
_entity.type
_entity.pdbx_description
1 polymer ?
#
loop_
_entity_poly.entity_id
_entity_poly.type
_entity_poly.pdbx_seq_one_letter_code
_entity_poly.pdbx_strand_id
1 'polypeptide(L)'
;MEFAKNGDATLLGRAPLSESEEKAKMLIATDYARKMSLDLRMIDENGYSDHIDNKASHCAKLLNDYYQKYDAQKGTQFVFSDLGTYKPGGDFNIYSEVKRKLVEDYHIPSYEIRFIQECKNEKAKKAMVEAMNRGDIRIIFGSTSMLGTGVNAQQRAVAVHQLDTPWRPSDLEQRNGRAIRKGNMVAKEFADNKVDVIIYAVERSLDSYKFNLLHNKQLFINQLKTNTLGSRTIDEGSMDEDSGMNFSEYVAVLSGNTDLLEKAKLDKKIATLESERKNFLRERDAATGKLAEIDSSVSFHSDKIKEAKADLACFEKRVERDKEGNPINKLVIKGVEDSTDIKVIAARLHEIEEKARTKSEYNKIGEVYGFSIMVKTESSSKDLFDCSINRFFVKGQESIYYTYNNGKLAADPKLACENFVNALERIPKVIESHEKEMAKVVTNKDVYTNIANSSWKKEDELRSLKGEAAELDRKIALTLNEPNEENEKSNENDQPEYLRQNSSNSPNTKKEEEGVIYSSSMNNRNKQEESKGYIVKSRLR
;
A
#
# COMPACT_ATOMS: atom_id res chain seq x y z
N MET A 1 21.15 9.22 18.27
CA MET A 1 19.83 8.54 18.24
C MET A 1 18.81 9.25 19.11
N GLU A 2 19.18 9.71 20.31
CA GLU A 2 18.28 10.43 21.23
C GLU A 2 17.57 11.63 20.61
N PHE A 3 18.29 12.53 19.89
CA PHE A 3 17.67 13.65 19.17
C PHE A 3 16.51 13.22 18.25
N ALA A 4 16.67 12.13 17.49
CA ALA A 4 15.61 11.66 16.59
C ALA A 4 14.37 11.18 17.37
N LYS A 5 14.58 10.66 18.60
CA LYS A 5 13.52 10.21 19.50
C LYS A 5 12.76 11.41 20.08
N ASN A 6 13.46 12.27 20.82
CA ASN A 6 12.84 13.31 21.65
C ASN A 6 12.72 14.69 20.95
N GLY A 7 13.46 14.96 19.88
CA GLY A 7 13.51 16.28 19.24
C GLY A 7 14.32 17.32 19.99
N ASP A 8 15.05 16.94 21.03
CA ASP A 8 15.85 17.85 21.82
C ASP A 8 17.12 18.26 21.09
N ALA A 9 17.06 19.41 20.41
CA ALA A 9 18.16 19.96 19.63
C ALA A 9 19.37 20.39 20.46
N THR A 10 19.24 20.50 21.79
CA THR A 10 20.38 20.82 22.67
C THR A 10 21.42 19.69 22.67
N LEU A 11 20.98 18.45 22.45
CA LEU A 11 21.85 17.28 22.25
C LEU A 11 22.76 17.42 21.01
N LEU A 12 22.42 18.31 20.08
CA LEU A 12 23.20 18.64 18.89
C LEU A 12 23.97 19.97 19.04
N GLY A 13 24.01 20.56 20.23
CA GLY A 13 24.63 21.86 20.48
C GLY A 13 23.86 23.03 19.89
N ARG A 14 22.55 22.87 19.61
CA ARG A 14 21.70 23.91 19.02
C ARG A 14 20.71 24.47 20.04
N ALA A 15 20.16 25.64 19.72
CA ALA A 15 18.95 26.13 20.37
C ALA A 15 17.76 25.18 20.11
N PRO A 16 16.73 25.18 20.98
CA PRO A 16 15.51 24.41 20.77
C PRO A 16 14.89 24.64 19.39
N LEU A 17 14.30 23.59 18.81
CA LEU A 17 13.69 23.65 17.49
C LEU A 17 12.50 24.61 17.47
N SER A 18 12.33 25.33 16.37
CA SER A 18 11.06 26.05 16.09
C SER A 18 9.95 25.09 15.64
N GLU A 19 8.68 25.51 15.68
CA GLU A 19 7.53 24.67 15.24
C GLU A 19 7.67 24.13 13.81
N SER A 20 8.30 24.91 12.92
CA SER A 20 8.59 24.45 11.55
C SER A 20 9.71 23.41 11.50
N GLU A 21 10.70 23.52 12.38
CA GLU A 21 11.82 22.58 12.45
C GLU A 21 11.43 21.28 13.15
N GLU A 22 10.47 21.30 14.09
CA GLU A 22 9.91 20.08 14.69
C GLU A 22 9.29 19.16 13.63
N LYS A 23 8.55 19.73 12.68
CA LYS A 23 8.00 18.99 11.53
C LYS A 23 9.08 18.41 10.62
N ALA A 24 10.26 19.02 10.60
CA ALA A 24 11.43 18.61 9.83
C ALA A 24 12.49 17.87 10.67
N LYS A 25 12.17 17.45 11.90
CA LYS A 25 13.12 16.82 12.84
C LYS A 25 13.92 15.69 12.22
N MET A 26 13.27 14.79 11.48
CA MET A 26 13.93 13.65 10.85
C MET A 26 14.87 14.07 9.71
N LEU A 27 14.55 15.15 9.00
CA LEU A 27 15.43 15.71 7.97
C LEU A 27 16.69 16.31 8.61
N ILE A 28 16.54 17.03 9.73
CA ILE A 28 17.67 17.57 10.51
C ILE A 28 18.54 16.44 11.04
N ALA A 29 17.94 15.40 11.62
CA ALA A 29 18.67 14.23 12.13
C ALA A 29 19.50 13.56 11.01
N THR A 30 18.89 13.41 9.84
CA THR A 30 19.51 12.81 8.65
C THR A 30 20.69 13.66 8.15
N ASP A 31 20.55 14.98 8.09
CA ASP A 31 21.64 15.89 7.69
C ASP A 31 22.84 15.81 8.65
N TYR A 32 22.59 15.83 9.97
CA TYR A 32 23.62 15.74 10.99
C TYR A 32 24.35 14.40 10.94
N ALA A 33 23.62 13.28 10.85
CA ALA A 33 24.24 11.97 10.74
C ALA A 33 25.13 11.83 9.49
N ARG A 34 24.76 12.45 8.36
CA ARG A 34 25.62 12.49 7.17
C ARG A 34 26.88 13.30 7.39
N LYS A 35 26.79 14.48 8.03
CA LYS A 35 27.96 15.31 8.37
C LYS A 35 28.91 14.58 9.32
N MET A 36 28.37 13.93 10.36
CA MET A 36 29.14 13.12 11.31
C MET A 36 29.91 11.99 10.63
N SER A 37 29.31 11.34 9.61
CA SER A 37 29.99 10.29 8.84
C SER A 37 31.19 10.78 8.00
N LEU A 38 31.28 12.09 7.73
CA LEU A 38 32.41 12.70 7.02
C LEU A 38 33.50 13.10 8.00
N ASP A 39 33.15 13.99 8.92
CA ASP A 39 34.01 14.53 9.96
C ASP A 39 33.15 15.17 11.06
N LEU A 40 33.39 14.83 12.32
CA LEU A 40 32.64 15.39 13.46
C LEU A 40 32.79 16.92 13.58
N ARG A 41 33.90 17.48 13.08
CA ARG A 41 34.13 18.94 13.03
C ARG A 41 33.16 19.67 12.10
N MET A 42 32.45 18.95 11.23
CA MET A 42 31.33 19.53 10.46
C MET A 42 30.10 19.84 11.32
N ILE A 43 30.03 19.32 12.54
CA ILE A 43 29.01 19.66 13.54
C ILE A 43 29.50 20.81 14.41
N ASP A 44 30.69 20.67 14.97
CA ASP A 44 31.36 21.70 15.78
C ASP A 44 32.88 21.61 15.59
N GLU A 45 33.46 22.59 14.91
CA GLU A 45 34.90 22.64 14.63
C GLU A 45 35.74 22.71 15.91
N ASN A 46 35.24 23.39 16.94
CA ASN A 46 35.99 23.61 18.19
C ASN A 46 35.73 22.50 19.22
N GLY A 47 34.57 21.84 19.12
CA GLY A 47 34.17 20.76 20.02
C GLY A 47 34.84 19.41 19.73
N TYR A 48 35.34 19.20 18.50
CA TYR A 48 35.92 17.92 18.08
C TYR A 48 37.35 18.07 17.54
N SER A 49 38.20 17.09 17.82
CA SER A 49 39.57 17.04 17.29
C SER A 49 39.63 16.40 15.89
N ASP A 50 40.75 16.61 15.19
CA ASP A 50 41.05 15.96 13.91
C ASP A 50 41.40 14.47 14.13
N HIS A 51 40.37 13.62 14.12
CA HIS A 51 40.54 12.17 14.32
C HIS A 51 41.22 11.51 13.10
N ILE A 52 42.18 10.62 13.34
CA ILE A 52 42.96 9.98 12.27
C ILE A 52 42.12 9.10 11.32
N ASP A 53 41.05 8.51 11.84
CA ASP A 53 40.14 7.64 11.08
C ASP A 53 38.92 8.35 10.47
N ASN A 54 38.92 9.69 10.38
CA ASN A 54 37.89 10.40 9.62
C ASN A 54 38.04 10.16 8.10
N LYS A 55 36.95 10.33 7.34
CA LYS A 55 36.99 10.14 5.88
C LYS A 55 37.97 11.10 5.20
N ALA A 56 38.17 12.29 5.75
CA ALA A 56 39.12 13.27 5.21
C ALA A 56 40.56 12.72 5.19
N SER A 57 41.00 12.11 6.28
CA SER A 57 42.34 11.55 6.45
C SER A 57 42.56 10.35 5.54
N HIS A 58 41.61 9.41 5.50
CA HIS A 58 41.66 8.29 4.57
C HIS A 58 41.65 8.75 3.10
N CYS A 59 40.90 9.82 2.80
CA CYS A 59 40.85 10.38 1.46
C CYS A 59 42.16 11.05 1.05
N ALA A 60 42.75 11.86 1.94
CA ALA A 60 44.05 12.48 1.71
C ALA A 60 45.15 11.43 1.47
N LYS A 61 45.18 10.36 2.28
CA LYS A 61 46.11 9.24 2.11
C LYS A 61 45.98 8.59 0.73
N LEU A 62 44.77 8.19 0.34
CA LEU A 62 44.57 7.54 -0.96
C LEU A 62 44.84 8.48 -2.12
N LEU A 63 44.44 9.74 -2.04
CA LEU A 63 44.77 10.75 -3.05
C LEU A 63 46.28 10.85 -3.24
N ASN A 64 47.06 10.86 -2.16
CA ASN A 64 48.52 10.81 -2.24
C ASN A 64 49.03 9.50 -2.87
N ASP A 65 48.50 8.35 -2.50
CA ASP A 65 48.95 7.06 -3.06
C ASP A 65 48.81 7.02 -4.59
N TYR A 66 47.70 7.52 -5.15
CA TYR A 66 47.53 7.63 -6.60
C TYR A 66 48.34 8.76 -7.22
N TYR A 67 48.52 9.86 -6.50
CA TYR A 67 49.37 10.97 -6.93
C TYR A 67 50.80 10.48 -7.19
N GLN A 68 51.38 9.76 -6.23
CA GLN A 68 52.72 9.17 -6.33
C GLN A 68 52.78 8.06 -7.38
N LYS A 69 51.78 7.17 -7.39
CA LYS A 69 51.73 6.04 -8.33
C LYS A 69 51.74 6.48 -9.80
N TYR A 70 51.08 7.59 -10.13
CA TYR A 70 50.96 8.10 -11.50
C TYR A 70 51.68 9.44 -11.69
N ASP A 71 52.73 9.69 -10.90
CA ASP A 71 53.49 10.94 -10.94
C ASP A 71 54.10 11.21 -12.32
N ALA A 72 54.77 10.21 -12.89
CA ALA A 72 55.38 10.29 -14.22
C ALA A 72 54.39 10.66 -15.34
N GLN A 73 53.12 10.25 -15.20
CA GLN A 73 52.05 10.54 -16.18
C GLN A 73 51.25 11.79 -15.83
N LYS A 74 51.57 12.46 -14.72
CA LYS A 74 50.77 13.53 -14.12
C LYS A 74 49.29 13.10 -13.99
N GLY A 75 49.06 11.91 -13.44
CA GLY A 75 47.73 11.35 -13.25
C GLY A 75 46.84 12.30 -12.42
N THR A 76 45.58 12.41 -12.82
CA THR A 76 44.61 13.34 -12.23
C THR A 76 43.47 12.60 -11.53
N GLN A 77 42.84 13.27 -10.57
CA GLN A 77 41.87 12.66 -9.67
C GLN A 77 40.69 13.60 -9.46
N PHE A 78 39.49 13.03 -9.43
CA PHE A 78 38.26 13.75 -9.09
C PHE A 78 37.84 13.41 -7.67
N VAL A 79 37.46 14.42 -6.88
CA VAL A 79 36.90 14.24 -5.54
C VAL A 79 35.50 14.85 -5.50
N PHE A 80 34.51 14.01 -5.22
CA PHE A 80 33.11 14.41 -5.10
C PHE A 80 32.67 14.43 -3.64
N SER A 81 32.07 15.56 -3.24
CA SER A 81 31.32 15.68 -2.00
C SER A 81 30.22 16.74 -2.17
N ASP A 82 28.96 16.36 -1.95
CA ASP A 82 27.84 17.31 -1.98
C ASP A 82 27.70 18.05 -0.63
N LEU A 83 28.18 17.43 0.45
CA LEU A 83 28.27 18.05 1.77
C LEU A 83 29.60 18.76 1.97
N GLY A 84 29.58 19.83 2.76
CA GLY A 84 30.80 20.58 3.13
C GLY A 84 31.50 21.18 1.91
N THR A 85 30.75 21.71 0.94
CA THR A 85 31.32 22.34 -0.25
C THR A 85 32.10 23.60 0.09
N TYR A 86 33.19 23.85 -0.64
CA TYR A 86 34.03 25.02 -0.43
C TYR A 86 33.25 26.33 -0.59
N LYS A 87 33.39 27.22 0.39
CA LYS A 87 32.91 28.60 0.36
C LYS A 87 34.07 29.56 0.67
N PRO A 88 34.29 30.61 -0.13
CA PRO A 88 35.34 31.60 0.16
C PRO A 88 35.12 32.29 1.51
N GLY A 89 36.11 32.24 2.39
CA GLY A 89 36.07 32.87 3.72
C GLY A 89 35.08 32.24 4.71
N GLY A 90 34.58 31.04 4.42
CA GLY A 90 33.61 30.34 5.28
C GLY A 90 34.25 29.42 6.32
N ASP A 91 33.38 28.90 7.19
CA ASP A 91 33.67 27.93 8.26
C ASP A 91 34.27 26.61 7.75
N PHE A 92 34.65 25.72 8.67
CA PHE A 92 35.16 24.38 8.40
C PHE A 92 34.39 23.66 7.28
N ASN A 93 35.14 23.10 6.32
CA ASN A 93 34.58 22.32 5.23
C ASN A 93 35.53 21.22 4.78
N ILE A 94 34.95 20.12 4.27
CA ILE A 94 35.69 18.89 3.96
C ILE A 94 36.70 19.09 2.81
N TYR A 95 36.46 20.04 1.91
CA TYR A 95 37.33 20.32 0.76
C TYR A 95 38.64 20.95 1.22
N SER A 96 38.51 22.02 2.02
CA SER A 96 39.65 22.71 2.63
C SER A 96 40.44 21.77 3.54
N GLU A 97 39.77 20.91 4.31
CA GLU A 97 40.45 20.00 5.23
C GLU A 97 41.27 18.92 4.51
N VAL A 98 40.71 18.28 3.48
CA VAL A 98 41.48 17.30 2.68
C VAL A 98 42.64 18.02 1.98
N LYS A 99 42.43 19.23 1.46
CA LYS A 99 43.51 20.02 0.85
C LYS A 99 44.60 20.36 1.86
N ARG A 100 44.24 20.77 3.09
CA ARG A 100 45.19 21.05 4.18
C ARG A 100 46.08 19.84 4.43
N LYS A 101 45.49 18.66 4.65
CA LYS A 101 46.22 17.39 4.85
C LYS A 101 47.13 17.03 3.67
N LEU A 102 46.65 17.19 2.43
CA LEU A 102 47.47 16.93 1.23
C LEU A 102 48.69 17.85 1.13
N VAL A 103 48.56 19.11 1.54
CA VAL A 103 49.64 20.10 1.48
C VAL A 103 50.59 19.97 2.67
N GLU A 104 50.05 19.88 3.88
CA GLU A 104 50.82 19.88 5.14
C GLU A 104 51.46 18.51 5.41
N ASP A 105 50.70 17.42 5.27
CA ASP A 105 51.18 16.08 5.64
C ASP A 105 51.88 15.39 4.45
N TYR A 106 51.29 15.51 3.25
CA TYR A 106 51.77 14.81 2.04
C TYR A 106 52.58 15.70 1.09
N HIS A 107 52.75 16.99 1.40
CA HIS A 107 53.61 17.92 0.67
C HIS A 107 53.25 18.06 -0.83
N ILE A 108 51.98 17.83 -1.19
CA ILE A 108 51.49 18.04 -2.56
C ILE A 108 51.38 19.55 -2.82
N PRO A 109 51.89 20.06 -3.96
CA PRO A 109 51.83 21.49 -4.22
C PRO A 109 50.39 22.02 -4.25
N SER A 110 50.11 23.05 -3.43
CA SER A 110 48.76 23.61 -3.25
C SER A 110 48.10 24.09 -4.55
N TYR A 111 48.88 24.50 -5.55
CA TYR A 111 48.37 24.94 -6.85
C TYR A 111 47.85 23.80 -7.73
N GLU A 112 48.25 22.55 -7.47
CA GLU A 112 47.76 21.36 -8.18
C GLU A 112 46.41 20.85 -7.63
N ILE A 113 45.95 21.44 -6.51
CA ILE A 113 44.71 21.08 -5.81
C ILE A 113 43.72 22.23 -5.93
N ARG A 114 42.64 22.03 -6.67
CA ARG A 114 41.67 23.09 -6.99
C ARG A 114 40.23 22.71 -6.70
N PHE A 115 39.41 23.71 -6.39
CA PHE A 115 37.99 23.55 -6.14
C PHE A 115 37.19 24.13 -7.29
N ILE A 116 36.25 23.37 -7.86
CA ILE A 116 35.43 23.84 -8.99
C ILE A 116 34.60 25.07 -8.61
N GLN A 117 34.28 25.23 -7.32
CA GLN A 117 33.54 26.36 -6.75
C GLN A 117 34.28 27.70 -6.92
N GLU A 118 35.59 27.68 -7.15
CA GLU A 118 36.37 28.91 -7.42
C GLU A 118 36.06 29.49 -8.81
N CYS A 119 35.51 28.68 -9.73
CA CYS A 119 35.14 29.11 -11.07
C CYS A 119 33.79 29.83 -11.07
N LYS A 120 33.81 31.16 -11.07
CA LYS A 120 32.60 31.99 -11.13
C LYS A 120 31.96 32.13 -12.52
N ASN A 121 32.66 31.71 -13.58
CA ASN A 121 32.17 31.80 -14.95
C ASN A 121 32.70 30.64 -15.82
N GLU A 122 32.07 30.42 -16.97
CA GLU A 122 32.41 29.34 -17.90
C GLU A 122 33.83 29.43 -18.46
N LYS A 123 34.38 30.64 -18.62
CA LYS A 123 35.77 30.82 -19.07
C LYS A 123 36.75 30.27 -18.05
N ALA A 124 36.55 30.57 -16.76
CA ALA A 124 37.36 30.04 -15.67
C ALA A 124 37.19 28.52 -15.54
N LYS A 125 35.97 28.01 -15.70
CA LYS A 125 35.68 26.57 -15.69
C LYS A 125 36.44 25.86 -16.81
N LYS A 126 36.38 26.38 -18.04
CA LYS A 126 37.12 25.84 -19.19
C LYS A 126 38.64 25.86 -18.97
N ALA A 127 39.18 26.97 -18.45
CA ALA A 127 40.61 27.07 -18.15
C ALA A 127 41.07 26.04 -17.10
N MET A 128 40.25 25.82 -16.06
CA MET A 128 40.51 24.80 -15.04
C MET A 128 40.49 23.38 -15.64
N VAL A 129 39.53 23.10 -16.53
CA VAL A 129 39.44 21.83 -17.24
C VAL A 129 40.65 21.58 -18.14
N GLU A 130 41.09 22.60 -18.88
CA GLU A 130 42.29 22.51 -19.70
C GLU A 130 43.55 22.28 -18.87
N ALA A 131 43.70 22.99 -17.74
CA ALA A 131 44.81 22.80 -16.81
C ALA A 131 44.82 21.38 -16.21
N MET A 132 43.65 20.81 -15.90
CA MET A 132 43.55 19.43 -15.45
C MET A 132 43.94 18.44 -16.56
N ASN A 133 43.47 18.63 -17.80
CA ASN A 133 43.87 17.76 -18.92
C ASN A 133 45.39 17.81 -19.21
N ARG A 134 46.05 18.95 -18.97
CA ARG A 134 47.51 19.08 -19.07
C ARG A 134 48.27 18.47 -17.88
N GLY A 135 47.59 18.21 -16.77
CA GLY A 135 48.20 17.75 -15.52
C GLY A 135 48.80 18.87 -14.68
N ASP A 136 48.47 20.13 -14.96
CA ASP A 136 48.84 21.29 -14.12
C ASP A 136 47.99 21.32 -12.83
N ILE A 137 46.76 20.79 -12.93
CA ILE A 137 45.90 20.49 -11.79
C ILE A 137 45.76 18.97 -11.73
N ARG A 138 46.13 18.39 -10.59
CA ARG A 138 46.12 16.93 -10.40
C ARG A 138 44.99 16.44 -9.53
N ILE A 139 44.43 17.29 -8.67
CA ILE A 139 43.30 16.95 -7.83
C ILE A 139 42.25 18.06 -7.96
N ILE A 140 41.04 17.70 -8.38
CA ILE A 140 39.91 18.63 -8.44
C ILE A 140 38.78 18.16 -7.51
N PHE A 141 38.25 19.09 -6.72
CA PHE A 141 37.07 18.84 -5.90
C PHE A 141 35.83 19.49 -6.50
N GLY A 142 34.66 18.87 -6.33
CA GLY A 142 33.40 19.47 -6.70
C GLY A 142 32.16 18.69 -6.28
N SER A 143 31.03 19.40 -6.21
CA SER A 143 29.72 18.79 -6.00
C SER A 143 29.24 18.10 -7.28
N THR A 144 28.25 17.23 -7.14
CA THR A 144 27.51 16.64 -8.26
C THR A 144 26.96 17.72 -9.19
N SER A 145 26.42 18.80 -8.64
CA SER A 145 25.84 19.87 -9.45
C SER A 145 26.87 20.63 -10.30
N MET A 146 28.07 20.92 -9.76
CA MET A 146 29.06 21.77 -10.44
C MET A 146 30.04 20.98 -11.30
N LEU A 147 30.48 19.82 -10.82
CA LEU A 147 31.49 18.97 -11.46
C LEU A 147 30.85 17.76 -12.17
N GLY A 148 29.66 17.33 -11.73
CA GLY A 148 28.92 16.19 -12.29
C GLY A 148 28.17 16.48 -13.60
N THR A 149 28.14 17.73 -14.11
CA THR A 149 27.59 18.10 -15.44
C THR A 149 28.54 19.04 -16.22
N GLY A 150 28.65 18.85 -17.55
CA GLY A 150 29.32 19.81 -18.44
C GLY A 150 30.85 20.00 -18.32
N VAL A 151 31.60 18.99 -17.86
CA VAL A 151 33.07 19.05 -17.71
C VAL A 151 33.75 17.90 -18.47
N ASN A 152 34.80 18.21 -19.25
CA ASN A 152 35.61 17.26 -20.03
C ASN A 152 37.08 17.29 -19.60
N ALA A 153 37.36 16.83 -18.38
CA ALA A 153 38.69 16.84 -17.75
C ALA A 153 39.31 15.43 -17.61
N GLN A 154 38.91 14.49 -18.48
CA GLN A 154 39.17 13.06 -18.31
C GLN A 154 40.55 12.58 -18.81
N GLN A 155 41.32 13.41 -19.54
CA GLN A 155 42.45 12.90 -20.34
C GLN A 155 43.53 12.15 -19.55
N ARG A 156 43.66 12.47 -18.26
CA ARG A 156 44.66 11.91 -17.34
C ARG A 156 44.06 11.27 -16.09
N ALA A 157 42.75 11.04 -16.07
CA ALA A 157 42.04 10.67 -14.86
C ALA A 157 42.33 9.22 -14.46
N VAL A 158 42.82 9.00 -13.24
CA VAL A 158 43.18 7.66 -12.73
C VAL A 158 42.28 7.17 -11.60
N ALA A 159 41.66 8.10 -10.87
CA ALA A 159 40.76 7.79 -9.78
C ALA A 159 39.60 8.79 -9.65
N VAL A 160 38.47 8.29 -9.16
CA VAL A 160 37.32 9.08 -8.69
C VAL A 160 37.05 8.74 -7.24
N HIS A 161 37.10 9.74 -6.38
CA HIS A 161 36.88 9.64 -4.95
C HIS A 161 35.50 10.22 -4.61
N GLN A 162 34.71 9.49 -3.84
CA GLN A 162 33.37 9.89 -3.42
C GLN A 162 33.27 9.86 -1.91
N LEU A 163 33.42 11.04 -1.30
CA LEU A 163 33.39 11.22 0.15
C LEU A 163 31.98 11.01 0.72
N ASP A 164 30.97 11.42 -0.04
CA ASP A 164 29.56 11.14 0.24
C ASP A 164 28.85 10.54 -0.97
N THR A 165 27.83 9.73 -0.71
CA THR A 165 27.07 9.02 -1.75
C THR A 165 25.81 9.82 -2.12
N PRO A 166 25.55 10.07 -3.42
CA PRO A 166 24.36 10.79 -3.86
C PRO A 166 23.11 9.91 -3.74
N TRP A 167 21.93 10.52 -3.83
CA TRP A 167 20.64 9.83 -3.62
C TRP A 167 20.08 9.14 -4.87
N ARG A 168 20.58 9.54 -6.05
CA ARG A 168 20.12 9.04 -7.34
C ARG A 168 21.23 8.23 -8.02
N PRO A 169 20.93 7.04 -8.57
CA PRO A 169 21.90 6.26 -9.33
C PRO A 169 22.48 7.03 -10.53
N SER A 170 21.66 7.88 -11.17
CA SER A 170 22.11 8.74 -12.28
C SER A 170 23.23 9.67 -11.88
N ASP A 171 23.20 10.20 -10.65
CA ASP A 171 24.22 11.13 -10.16
C ASP A 171 25.53 10.38 -9.90
N LEU A 172 25.45 9.16 -9.36
CA LEU A 172 26.59 8.27 -9.19
C LEU A 172 27.22 7.92 -10.56
N GLU A 173 26.40 7.56 -11.54
CA GLU A 173 26.84 7.28 -12.92
C GLU A 173 27.46 8.53 -13.57
N GLN A 174 26.87 9.71 -13.36
CA GLN A 174 27.42 10.97 -13.86
C GLN A 174 28.77 11.30 -13.23
N ARG A 175 28.94 11.14 -11.92
CA ARG A 175 30.23 11.34 -11.23
C ARG A 175 31.30 10.40 -11.78
N ASN A 176 30.99 9.10 -11.86
CA ASN A 176 31.88 8.07 -12.40
C ASN A 176 32.26 8.35 -13.86
N GLY A 177 31.25 8.74 -14.65
CA GLY A 177 31.41 9.15 -16.03
C GLY A 177 32.23 10.42 -16.23
N ARG A 178 32.79 11.08 -15.20
CA ARG A 178 33.76 12.18 -15.39
C ARG A 178 35.17 11.70 -15.70
N ALA A 179 35.53 10.51 -15.22
CA ALA A 179 36.82 9.89 -15.51
C ALA A 179 36.71 8.72 -16.49
N ILE A 180 35.61 7.96 -16.41
CA ILE A 180 35.34 6.80 -17.27
C ILE A 180 34.71 7.29 -18.57
N ARG A 181 35.54 7.80 -19.47
CA ARG A 181 35.15 8.34 -20.78
C ARG A 181 36.20 8.02 -21.83
N LYS A 182 35.74 8.01 -23.09
CA LYS A 182 36.64 8.02 -24.25
C LYS A 182 37.57 9.24 -24.19
N GLY A 183 38.82 9.03 -24.58
CA GLY A 183 39.85 10.08 -24.58
C GLY A 183 40.70 10.17 -23.31
N ASN A 184 40.52 9.26 -22.34
CA ASN A 184 41.44 9.13 -21.20
C ASN A 184 42.70 8.37 -21.62
N MET A 185 43.79 9.10 -21.85
CA MET A 185 45.06 8.57 -22.35
C MET A 185 45.82 7.82 -21.25
N VAL A 186 45.88 8.38 -20.05
CA VAL A 186 46.63 7.78 -18.94
C VAL A 186 46.00 6.46 -18.51
N ALA A 187 44.66 6.39 -18.41
CA ALA A 187 44.01 5.14 -18.07
C ALA A 187 44.27 4.07 -19.13
N LYS A 188 44.18 4.43 -20.41
CA LYS A 188 44.38 3.52 -21.54
C LYS A 188 45.79 2.93 -21.58
N GLU A 189 46.81 3.76 -21.44
CA GLU A 189 48.21 3.37 -21.64
C GLU A 189 48.88 2.85 -20.36
N PHE A 190 48.46 3.34 -19.19
CA PHE A 190 49.19 3.12 -17.93
C PHE A 190 48.32 2.51 -16.80
N ALA A 191 47.01 2.32 -17.01
CA ALA A 191 46.12 1.77 -15.99
C ALA A 191 45.21 0.62 -16.48
N ASP A 192 45.64 -0.18 -17.46
CA ASP A 192 44.87 -1.31 -18.03
C ASP A 192 43.49 -0.88 -18.56
N ASN A 193 43.43 0.32 -19.14
CA ASN A 193 42.21 0.97 -19.63
C ASN A 193 41.08 0.95 -18.59
N LYS A 194 41.44 1.26 -17.34
CA LYS A 194 40.53 1.28 -16.19
C LYS A 194 40.77 2.52 -15.33
N VAL A 195 39.70 2.99 -14.69
CA VAL A 195 39.72 4.03 -13.65
C VAL A 195 39.21 3.41 -12.35
N ASP A 196 39.88 3.72 -11.25
CA ASP A 196 39.44 3.27 -9.92
C ASP A 196 38.38 4.25 -9.36
N VAL A 197 37.24 3.71 -8.93
CA VAL A 197 36.19 4.45 -8.21
C VAL A 197 36.21 4.02 -6.76
N ILE A 198 36.46 4.99 -5.88
CA ILE A 198 36.64 4.83 -4.44
C ILE A 198 35.49 5.53 -3.74
N ILE A 199 34.70 4.77 -2.99
CA ILE A 199 33.59 5.30 -2.20
C ILE A 199 33.90 5.06 -0.72
N TYR A 200 33.84 6.14 0.06
CA TYR A 200 34.14 6.11 1.50
C TYR A 200 32.84 5.94 2.28
N ALA A 201 32.81 4.94 3.17
CA ALA A 201 31.62 4.61 3.97
C ALA A 201 32.01 4.36 5.42
N VAL A 202 31.17 4.80 6.36
CA VAL A 202 31.32 4.44 7.79
C VAL A 202 30.30 3.38 8.15
N GLU A 203 30.71 2.33 8.87
CA GLU A 203 29.76 1.39 9.49
C GLU A 203 28.84 2.09 10.48
N ARG A 204 27.66 1.50 10.72
CA ARG A 204 26.67 2.04 11.67
C ARG A 204 26.31 3.51 11.40
N SER A 205 26.38 3.90 10.12
CA SER A 205 26.03 5.24 9.65
C SER A 205 25.03 5.16 8.50
N LEU A 206 24.46 6.31 8.13
CA LEU A 206 23.55 6.43 6.99
C LEU A 206 24.19 6.07 5.63
N ASP A 207 25.51 5.97 5.54
CA ASP A 207 26.18 5.53 4.31
C ASP A 207 25.72 4.12 3.90
N SER A 208 25.61 3.21 4.86
CA SER A 208 25.23 1.80 4.64
C SER A 208 23.84 1.67 3.99
N TYR A 209 22.87 2.43 4.51
CA TYR A 209 21.52 2.48 3.95
C TYR A 209 21.51 3.09 2.55
N LYS A 210 22.28 4.16 2.31
CA LYS A 210 22.36 4.80 0.99
C LYS A 210 22.83 3.84 -0.10
N PHE A 211 23.78 2.95 0.20
CA PHE A 211 24.17 1.91 -0.77
C PHE A 211 23.03 0.95 -1.09
N ASN A 212 22.29 0.52 -0.07
CA ASN A 212 21.15 -0.38 -0.25
C ASN A 212 20.03 0.30 -1.06
N LEU A 213 19.74 1.57 -0.76
CA LEU A 213 18.79 2.40 -1.50
C LEU A 213 19.18 2.54 -2.97
N LEU A 214 20.44 2.88 -3.25
CA LEU A 214 20.95 2.99 -4.62
C LEU A 214 20.91 1.65 -5.36
N HIS A 215 21.21 0.55 -4.67
CA HIS A 215 21.13 -0.80 -5.22
C HIS A 215 19.70 -1.12 -5.66
N ASN A 216 18.71 -0.89 -4.80
CA ASN A 216 17.30 -1.12 -5.12
C ASN A 216 16.83 -0.28 -6.31
N LYS A 217 17.17 1.02 -6.31
CA LYS A 217 16.85 1.91 -7.44
C LYS A 217 17.52 1.46 -8.74
N GLN A 218 18.77 1.00 -8.69
CA GLN A 218 19.48 0.50 -9.87
C GLN A 218 18.92 -0.83 -10.38
N LEU A 219 18.54 -1.75 -9.48
CA LEU A 219 17.88 -3.00 -9.85
C LEU A 219 16.59 -2.72 -10.63
N PHE A 220 15.79 -1.75 -10.19
CA PHE A 220 14.59 -1.35 -10.91
C PHE A 220 14.89 -0.79 -12.29
N ILE A 221 15.85 0.14 -12.40
CA ILE A 221 16.27 0.69 -13.70
C ILE A 221 16.71 -0.45 -14.63
N ASN A 222 17.43 -1.44 -14.11
CA ASN A 222 17.87 -2.60 -14.90
C ASN A 222 16.68 -3.47 -15.34
N GLN A 223 15.71 -3.75 -14.47
CA GLN A 223 14.48 -4.48 -14.81
C GLN A 223 13.67 -3.77 -15.89
N LEU A 224 13.56 -2.43 -15.80
CA LEU A 224 12.94 -1.62 -16.85
C LEU A 224 13.72 -1.70 -18.17
N LYS A 225 15.05 -1.51 -18.12
CA LYS A 225 15.92 -1.56 -19.31
C LYS A 225 15.91 -2.94 -19.99
N THR A 226 15.70 -4.01 -19.23
CA THR A 226 15.69 -5.40 -19.72
C THR A 226 14.28 -5.94 -19.99
N ASN A 227 13.24 -5.14 -19.76
CA ASN A 227 11.83 -5.49 -19.92
C ASN A 227 11.40 -6.75 -19.13
N THR A 228 12.07 -7.05 -18.01
CA THR A 228 11.73 -8.14 -17.09
C THR A 228 11.05 -7.57 -15.84
N LEU A 229 9.83 -7.07 -16.00
CA LEU A 229 9.00 -6.56 -14.89
C LEU A 229 8.32 -7.74 -14.17
N GLY A 230 8.98 -8.30 -13.17
CA GLY A 230 8.42 -9.38 -12.32
C GLY A 230 7.39 -8.90 -11.29
N SER A 231 7.35 -7.59 -10.99
CA SER A 231 6.42 -6.97 -10.03
C SER A 231 5.97 -5.58 -10.52
N ARG A 232 4.70 -5.22 -10.28
CA ARG A 232 4.12 -3.89 -10.57
C ARG A 232 4.33 -2.87 -9.44
N THR A 233 4.88 -3.30 -8.31
CA THR A 233 5.10 -2.46 -7.12
C THR A 233 6.49 -2.75 -6.56
N ILE A 234 7.23 -1.70 -6.19
CA ILE A 234 8.58 -1.81 -5.65
C ILE A 234 8.69 -1.02 -4.35
N ASP A 235 9.45 -1.58 -3.42
CA ASP A 235 9.82 -0.94 -2.18
C ASP A 235 11.06 -0.08 -2.40
N GLU A 236 10.87 1.22 -2.61
CA GLU A 236 11.97 2.18 -2.75
C GLU A 236 12.58 2.59 -1.39
N GLY A 237 12.11 2.03 -0.27
CA GLY A 237 12.44 2.53 1.07
C GLY A 237 11.72 3.84 1.39
N SER A 238 11.76 4.28 2.64
CA SER A 238 11.06 5.51 3.08
C SER A 238 11.89 6.79 2.95
N MET A 239 13.17 6.69 2.57
CA MET A 239 14.09 7.83 2.58
C MET A 239 14.12 8.59 1.26
N ASP A 240 13.62 9.82 1.27
CA ASP A 240 13.70 10.79 0.17
C ASP A 240 14.33 12.11 0.64
N GLU A 241 14.91 12.89 -0.29
CA GLU A 241 15.54 14.18 0.00
C GLU A 241 14.59 15.15 0.71
N ASP A 242 13.29 15.07 0.41
CA ASP A 242 12.28 16.02 0.87
C ASP A 242 11.61 15.64 2.20
N SER A 243 11.64 14.36 2.60
CA SER A 243 10.88 13.86 3.76
C SER A 243 11.74 13.22 4.86
N GLY A 244 13.03 12.97 4.62
CA GLY A 244 13.90 12.27 5.57
C GLY A 244 13.51 10.80 5.71
N MET A 245 13.93 10.15 6.80
CA MET A 245 13.65 8.72 7.02
C MET A 245 12.69 8.51 8.19
N ASN A 246 11.92 7.42 8.18
CA ASN A 246 11.13 7.01 9.34
C ASN A 246 12.04 6.68 10.54
N PHE A 247 11.60 6.99 11.76
CA PHE A 247 12.38 6.83 12.99
C PHE A 247 12.86 5.40 13.22
N SER A 248 12.01 4.40 13.01
CA SER A 248 12.38 2.99 13.21
C SER A 248 13.48 2.54 12.25
N GLU A 249 13.41 2.97 10.99
CA GLU A 249 14.48 2.73 10.01
C GLU A 249 15.75 3.48 10.43
N TYR A 250 15.63 4.71 10.93
CA TYR A 250 16.77 5.55 11.34
C TYR A 250 17.57 4.90 12.47
N VAL A 251 16.87 4.35 13.46
CA VAL A 251 17.48 3.59 14.54
C VAL A 251 18.10 2.28 14.03
N ALA A 252 17.44 1.55 13.14
CA ALA A 252 17.98 0.31 12.55
C ALA A 252 19.33 0.54 11.87
N VAL A 253 19.42 1.60 11.07
CA VAL A 253 20.63 1.92 10.30
C VAL A 253 21.78 2.36 11.20
N LEU A 254 21.50 3.24 12.17
CA LEU A 254 22.54 3.76 13.07
C LEU A 254 22.96 2.75 14.13
N SER A 255 22.08 1.87 14.58
CA SER A 255 22.44 0.77 15.48
C SER A 255 23.25 -0.31 14.77
N GLY A 256 23.23 -0.34 13.43
CA GLY A 256 23.78 -1.44 12.64
C GLY A 256 23.01 -2.75 12.79
N ASN A 257 21.84 -2.73 13.44
CA ASN A 257 20.99 -3.90 13.61
C ASN A 257 20.09 -4.06 12.38
N THR A 258 20.51 -4.93 11.46
CA THR A 258 19.77 -5.26 10.23
C THR A 258 18.42 -5.94 10.51
N ASP A 259 18.24 -6.52 11.69
CA ASP A 259 17.01 -7.24 12.06
C ASP A 259 15.79 -6.30 12.04
N LEU A 260 15.95 -5.03 12.43
CA LEU A 260 14.88 -4.03 12.37
C LEU A 260 14.44 -3.72 10.92
N LEU A 261 15.39 -3.72 9.98
CA LEU A 261 15.11 -3.49 8.57
C LEU A 261 14.46 -4.72 7.92
N GLU A 262 14.91 -5.92 8.28
CA GLU A 262 14.27 -7.17 7.87
C GLU A 262 12.85 -7.29 8.43
N LYS A 263 12.63 -6.82 9.66
CA LYS A 263 11.32 -6.79 10.30
C LYS A 263 10.36 -5.86 9.58
N ALA A 264 10.79 -4.64 9.25
CA ALA A 264 9.97 -3.71 8.48
C ALA A 264 9.53 -4.29 7.12
N LYS A 265 10.44 -5.01 6.43
CA LYS A 265 10.12 -5.71 5.18
C LYS A 265 9.10 -6.85 5.38
N LEU A 266 9.29 -7.66 6.41
CA LEU A 266 8.37 -8.75 6.76
C LEU A 266 6.98 -8.22 7.11
N ASP A 267 6.89 -7.19 7.94
CA ASP A 267 5.61 -6.58 8.33
C ASP A 267 4.86 -6.00 7.12
N LYS A 268 5.56 -5.36 6.19
CA LYS A 268 4.95 -4.86 4.94
C LYS A 268 4.39 -6.00 4.09
N LYS A 269 5.11 -7.12 3.99
CA LYS A 269 4.66 -8.31 3.26
C LYS A 269 3.44 -8.93 3.95
N ILE A 270 3.45 -9.03 5.28
CA ILE A 270 2.32 -9.49 6.10
C ILE A 270 1.11 -8.60 5.86
N ALA A 271 1.24 -7.28 5.97
CA ALA A 271 0.12 -6.35 5.78
C ALA A 271 -0.51 -6.46 4.38
N THR A 272 0.31 -6.65 3.34
CA THR A 272 -0.17 -6.88 1.97
C THR A 272 -0.98 -8.17 1.86
N LEU A 273 -0.45 -9.27 2.41
CA LEU A 273 -1.10 -10.57 2.43
C LEU A 273 -2.37 -10.60 3.28
N GLU A 274 -2.40 -9.89 4.41
CA GLU A 274 -3.61 -9.74 5.24
C GLU A 274 -4.72 -8.99 4.51
N SER A 275 -4.38 -7.94 3.76
CA SER A 275 -5.32 -7.19 2.92
C SER A 275 -5.90 -8.10 1.82
N GLU A 276 -5.05 -8.88 1.15
CA GLU A 276 -5.48 -9.87 0.15
C GLU A 276 -6.42 -10.91 0.76
N ARG A 277 -6.06 -11.49 1.91
CA ARG A 277 -6.89 -12.45 2.66
C ARG A 277 -8.24 -11.85 3.05
N LYS A 278 -8.27 -10.60 3.52
CA LYS A 278 -9.49 -9.90 3.89
C LYS A 278 -10.43 -9.71 2.70
N ASN A 279 -9.89 -9.36 1.53
CA ASN A 279 -10.68 -9.23 0.31
C ASN A 279 -11.25 -10.59 -0.14
N PHE A 280 -10.42 -11.64 -0.11
CA PHE A 280 -10.86 -12.99 -0.41
C PHE A 280 -12.01 -13.46 0.51
N LEU A 281 -11.88 -13.22 1.83
CA LEU A 281 -12.94 -13.56 2.79
C LEU A 281 -14.24 -12.80 2.50
N ARG A 282 -14.16 -11.52 2.16
CA ARG A 282 -15.34 -10.72 1.76
C ARG A 282 -16.02 -11.29 0.52
N GLU A 283 -15.25 -11.68 -0.49
CA GLU A 283 -15.79 -12.30 -1.72
C GLU A 283 -16.48 -13.63 -1.43
N ARG A 284 -15.86 -14.48 -0.61
CA ARG A 284 -16.42 -15.76 -0.18
C ARG A 284 -17.71 -15.59 0.63
N ASP A 285 -17.71 -14.64 1.58
CA ASP A 285 -18.88 -14.38 2.43
C ASP A 285 -20.03 -13.78 1.58
N ALA A 286 -19.72 -12.90 0.62
CA ALA A 286 -20.71 -12.39 -0.34
C ALA A 286 -21.29 -13.50 -1.24
N ALA A 287 -20.45 -14.42 -1.72
CA ALA A 287 -20.91 -15.60 -2.47
C ALA A 287 -21.80 -16.51 -1.62
N THR A 288 -21.46 -16.71 -0.34
CA THR A 288 -22.26 -17.49 0.61
C THR A 288 -23.63 -16.84 0.84
N GLY A 289 -23.68 -15.52 1.02
CA GLY A 289 -24.94 -14.77 1.08
C GLY A 289 -25.79 -14.95 -0.19
N LYS A 290 -25.14 -14.90 -1.36
CA LYS A 290 -25.84 -15.11 -2.64
C LYS A 290 -26.38 -16.53 -2.81
N LEU A 291 -25.67 -17.54 -2.32
CA LEU A 291 -26.17 -18.93 -2.29
C LEU A 291 -27.42 -19.06 -1.43
N ALA A 292 -27.44 -18.44 -0.25
CA ALA A 292 -28.61 -18.45 0.62
C ALA A 292 -29.84 -17.79 -0.05
N GLU A 293 -29.64 -16.68 -0.77
CA GLU A 293 -30.69 -16.06 -1.58
C GLU A 293 -31.19 -16.97 -2.71
N ILE A 294 -30.25 -17.62 -3.43
CA ILE A 294 -30.57 -18.58 -4.50
C ILE A 294 -31.38 -19.74 -3.94
N ASP A 295 -30.95 -20.35 -2.83
CA ASP A 295 -31.63 -21.50 -2.22
C ASP A 295 -33.03 -21.13 -1.71
N SER A 296 -33.19 -19.95 -1.11
CA SER A 296 -34.50 -19.42 -0.71
C SER A 296 -35.43 -19.20 -1.90
N SER A 297 -34.91 -18.62 -2.99
CA SER A 297 -35.67 -18.41 -4.22
C SER A 297 -36.06 -19.74 -4.90
N VAL A 298 -35.13 -20.71 -4.96
CA VAL A 298 -35.41 -22.05 -5.49
C VAL A 298 -36.49 -22.74 -4.67
N SER A 299 -36.42 -22.69 -3.32
CA SER A 299 -37.47 -23.22 -2.46
C SER A 299 -38.81 -22.56 -2.75
N PHE A 300 -38.85 -21.23 -2.80
CA PHE A 300 -40.06 -20.47 -3.10
C PHE A 300 -40.70 -20.87 -4.44
N HIS A 301 -39.92 -20.90 -5.52
CA HIS A 301 -40.44 -21.29 -6.83
C HIS A 301 -40.85 -22.76 -6.88
N SER A 302 -40.07 -23.66 -6.27
CA SER A 302 -40.41 -25.09 -6.14
C SER A 302 -41.76 -25.29 -5.45
N ASP A 303 -42.00 -24.59 -4.34
CA ASP A 303 -43.23 -24.75 -3.57
C ASP A 303 -44.43 -24.19 -4.35
N LYS A 304 -44.28 -23.04 -5.03
CA LYS A 304 -45.32 -22.50 -5.92
C LYS A 304 -45.64 -23.42 -7.10
N ILE A 305 -44.63 -24.08 -7.69
CA ILE A 305 -44.84 -25.06 -8.76
C ILE A 305 -45.64 -26.26 -8.24
N LYS A 306 -45.32 -26.77 -7.04
CA LYS A 306 -46.07 -27.87 -6.42
C LYS A 306 -47.52 -27.48 -6.13
N GLU A 307 -47.75 -26.32 -5.50
CA GLU A 307 -49.08 -25.77 -5.23
C GLU A 307 -49.89 -25.64 -6.54
N ALA A 308 -49.32 -25.01 -7.56
CA ALA A 308 -50.00 -24.81 -8.84
C ALA A 308 -50.30 -26.13 -9.59
N LYS A 309 -49.40 -27.13 -9.52
CA LYS A 309 -49.66 -28.47 -10.08
C LYS A 309 -50.80 -29.18 -9.37
N ALA A 310 -50.89 -29.04 -8.04
CA ALA A 310 -52.01 -29.59 -7.26
C ALA A 310 -53.34 -28.89 -7.60
N ASP A 311 -53.33 -27.56 -7.73
CA ASP A 311 -54.48 -26.77 -8.16
C ASP A 311 -54.94 -27.16 -9.57
N LEU A 312 -54.01 -27.34 -10.52
CA LEU A 312 -54.33 -27.77 -11.88
C LEU A 312 -55.03 -29.13 -11.88
N ALA A 313 -54.48 -30.12 -11.16
CA ALA A 313 -55.08 -31.44 -11.05
C ALA A 313 -56.46 -31.40 -10.39
N CYS A 314 -56.67 -30.50 -9.43
CA CYS A 314 -57.96 -30.28 -8.78
C CYS A 314 -58.98 -29.66 -9.75
N PHE A 315 -58.56 -28.67 -10.54
CA PHE A 315 -59.39 -28.04 -11.56
C PHE A 315 -59.78 -29.04 -12.66
N GLU A 316 -58.82 -29.79 -13.20
CA GLU A 316 -59.05 -30.79 -14.25
C GLU A 316 -60.00 -31.90 -13.81
N LYS A 317 -60.00 -32.30 -12.53
CA LYS A 317 -60.96 -33.28 -11.99
C LYS A 317 -62.39 -32.77 -11.88
N ARG A 318 -62.58 -31.45 -11.74
CA ARG A 318 -63.88 -30.84 -11.43
C ARG A 318 -64.49 -30.10 -12.61
N VAL A 319 -63.69 -29.71 -13.58
CA VAL A 319 -64.13 -28.96 -14.76
C VAL A 319 -65.07 -29.80 -15.61
N GLU A 320 -66.18 -29.19 -16.01
CA GLU A 320 -67.12 -29.78 -16.96
C GLU A 320 -66.95 -29.08 -18.29
N ARG A 321 -66.89 -29.83 -19.38
CA ARG A 321 -66.65 -29.28 -20.72
C ARG A 321 -67.87 -29.50 -21.61
N ASP A 322 -68.13 -28.55 -22.49
CA ASP A 322 -69.18 -28.65 -23.50
C ASP A 322 -68.78 -29.61 -24.64
N LYS A 323 -69.66 -29.75 -25.64
CA LYS A 323 -69.43 -30.62 -26.81
C LYS A 323 -68.25 -30.17 -27.68
N GLU A 324 -67.80 -28.93 -27.53
CA GLU A 324 -66.68 -28.31 -28.25
C GLU A 324 -65.39 -28.36 -27.43
N GLY A 325 -65.44 -28.88 -26.20
CA GLY A 325 -64.31 -29.02 -25.29
C GLY A 325 -64.02 -27.78 -24.44
N ASN A 326 -64.85 -26.74 -24.51
CA ASN A 326 -64.67 -25.53 -23.71
C ASN A 326 -65.20 -25.73 -22.29
N PRO A 327 -64.55 -25.18 -21.26
CA PRO A 327 -65.02 -25.29 -19.88
C PRO A 327 -66.34 -24.52 -19.70
N ILE A 328 -67.32 -25.19 -19.13
CA ILE A 328 -68.63 -24.62 -18.84
C ILE A 328 -68.50 -23.67 -17.65
N ASN A 329 -69.10 -22.49 -17.73
CA ASN A 329 -69.01 -21.55 -16.62
C ASN A 329 -69.98 -21.94 -15.47
N LYS A 330 -69.45 -22.55 -14.39
CA LYS A 330 -70.19 -22.87 -13.15
C LYS A 330 -69.91 -21.88 -12.02
N LEU A 331 -69.94 -20.60 -12.36
CA LEU A 331 -69.71 -19.52 -11.43
C LEU A 331 -70.91 -19.34 -10.47
N VAL A 332 -70.62 -19.32 -9.16
CA VAL A 332 -71.60 -18.99 -8.11
C VAL A 332 -71.13 -17.72 -7.39
N ILE A 333 -71.99 -16.69 -7.33
CA ILE A 333 -71.69 -15.40 -6.68
C ILE A 333 -72.68 -15.12 -5.56
N LYS A 334 -72.17 -14.58 -4.45
CA LYS A 334 -72.95 -14.24 -3.26
C LYS A 334 -74.05 -13.20 -3.57
N GLY A 335 -75.28 -13.53 -3.23
CA GLY A 335 -76.49 -12.74 -3.47
C GLY A 335 -77.22 -13.05 -4.78
N VAL A 336 -76.68 -13.95 -5.62
CA VAL A 336 -77.32 -14.46 -6.85
C VAL A 336 -77.05 -15.96 -7.03
N GLU A 337 -76.99 -16.70 -5.92
CA GLU A 337 -76.52 -18.09 -5.88
C GLU A 337 -77.38 -19.06 -6.72
N ASP A 338 -78.69 -18.81 -6.80
CA ASP A 338 -79.65 -19.67 -7.51
C ASP A 338 -79.85 -19.27 -8.99
N SER A 339 -79.19 -18.20 -9.46
CA SER A 339 -79.35 -17.70 -10.83
C SER A 339 -78.35 -18.35 -11.78
N THR A 340 -78.84 -18.80 -12.94
CA THR A 340 -78.01 -19.28 -14.06
C THR A 340 -77.94 -18.27 -15.22
N ASP A 341 -78.60 -17.11 -15.08
CA ASP A 341 -78.58 -16.05 -16.10
C ASP A 341 -77.29 -15.23 -16.02
N ILE A 342 -76.49 -15.30 -17.08
CA ILE A 342 -75.22 -14.58 -17.26
C ILE A 342 -75.39 -13.07 -17.03
N LYS A 343 -76.52 -12.47 -17.45
CA LYS A 343 -76.74 -11.03 -17.29
C LYS A 343 -76.92 -10.66 -15.83
N VAL A 344 -77.58 -11.50 -15.04
CA VAL A 344 -77.81 -11.27 -13.60
C VAL A 344 -76.51 -11.41 -12.83
N ILE A 345 -75.71 -12.44 -13.13
CA ILE A 345 -74.40 -12.66 -12.49
C ILE A 345 -73.43 -11.53 -12.83
N ALA A 346 -73.35 -11.13 -14.11
CA ALA A 346 -72.48 -10.03 -14.54
C ALA A 346 -72.87 -8.68 -13.92
N ALA A 347 -74.17 -8.37 -13.85
CA ALA A 347 -74.65 -7.18 -13.16
C ALA A 347 -74.22 -7.17 -11.69
N ARG A 348 -74.31 -8.32 -11.01
CA ARG A 348 -73.85 -8.46 -9.63
C ARG A 348 -72.33 -8.31 -9.49
N LEU A 349 -71.54 -8.84 -10.43
CA LEU A 349 -70.08 -8.68 -10.45
C LEU A 349 -69.66 -7.22 -10.61
N HIS A 350 -70.30 -6.48 -11.51
CA HIS A 350 -70.03 -5.04 -11.69
C HIS A 350 -70.48 -4.22 -10.48
N GLU A 351 -71.58 -4.59 -9.83
CA GLU A 351 -71.97 -3.96 -8.57
C GLU A 351 -70.89 -4.15 -7.48
N ILE A 352 -70.32 -5.36 -7.37
CA ILE A 352 -69.21 -5.65 -6.46
C ILE A 352 -67.96 -4.86 -6.87
N GLU A 353 -67.66 -4.77 -8.16
CA GLU A 353 -66.53 -3.98 -8.69
C GLU A 353 -66.64 -2.50 -8.33
N GLU A 354 -67.84 -1.92 -8.35
CA GLU A 354 -68.06 -0.51 -8.02
C GLU A 354 -68.06 -0.27 -6.49
N LYS A 355 -68.73 -1.14 -5.74
CA LYS A 355 -69.05 -0.91 -4.32
C LYS A 355 -68.10 -1.57 -3.32
N ALA A 356 -67.30 -2.56 -3.70
CA ALA A 356 -66.43 -3.25 -2.74
C ALA A 356 -65.35 -2.30 -2.19
N ARG A 357 -65.20 -2.31 -0.86
CA ARG A 357 -64.18 -1.55 -0.12
C ARG A 357 -63.54 -2.46 0.92
N THR A 358 -62.55 -3.22 0.49
CA THR A 358 -61.95 -4.32 1.27
C THR A 358 -60.71 -3.93 2.06
N LYS A 359 -60.27 -2.66 2.00
CA LYS A 359 -59.08 -2.16 2.73
C LYS A 359 -57.81 -3.00 2.49
N SER A 360 -57.60 -3.45 1.25
CA SER A 360 -56.47 -4.32 0.85
C SER A 360 -56.52 -5.76 1.36
N GLU A 361 -57.62 -6.20 1.98
CA GLU A 361 -57.85 -7.60 2.34
C GLU A 361 -58.58 -8.36 1.23
N TYR A 362 -58.46 -9.69 1.23
CA TYR A 362 -59.16 -10.56 0.27
C TYR A 362 -60.51 -10.98 0.84
N ASN A 363 -61.60 -10.56 0.20
CA ASN A 363 -62.95 -10.92 0.62
C ASN A 363 -63.56 -11.96 -0.33
N LYS A 364 -64.07 -13.08 0.21
CA LYS A 364 -64.76 -14.11 -0.59
C LYS A 364 -66.11 -13.58 -1.08
N ILE A 365 -66.31 -13.65 -2.39
CA ILE A 365 -67.54 -13.20 -3.06
C ILE A 365 -68.25 -14.31 -3.81
N GLY A 366 -67.62 -15.48 -3.98
CA GLY A 366 -68.19 -16.58 -4.73
C GLY A 366 -67.26 -17.77 -4.84
N GLU A 367 -67.60 -18.67 -5.75
CA GLU A 367 -66.88 -19.90 -5.99
C GLU A 367 -67.06 -20.37 -7.43
N VAL A 368 -66.03 -21.02 -7.98
CA VAL A 368 -66.11 -21.71 -9.27
C VAL A 368 -65.31 -23.00 -9.18
N TYR A 369 -65.92 -24.14 -9.50
CA TYR A 369 -65.29 -25.47 -9.41
C TYR A 369 -64.58 -25.78 -8.06
N GLY A 370 -65.11 -25.27 -6.95
CA GLY A 370 -64.50 -25.44 -5.63
C GLY A 370 -63.30 -24.54 -5.34
N PHE A 371 -63.06 -23.52 -6.17
CA PHE A 371 -62.08 -22.45 -5.94
C PHE A 371 -62.78 -21.18 -5.51
N SER A 372 -62.32 -20.58 -4.41
CA SER A 372 -62.96 -19.38 -3.86
C SER A 372 -62.61 -18.15 -4.69
N ILE A 373 -63.62 -17.37 -5.05
CA ILE A 373 -63.44 -16.12 -5.76
C ILE A 373 -63.36 -15.00 -4.75
N MET A 374 -62.30 -14.22 -4.88
CA MET A 374 -61.93 -13.17 -3.94
C MET A 374 -61.90 -11.82 -4.66
N VAL A 375 -62.33 -10.76 -3.96
CA VAL A 375 -62.13 -9.38 -4.39
C VAL A 375 -61.18 -8.68 -3.42
N LYS A 376 -60.28 -7.86 -3.95
CA LYS A 376 -59.39 -6.98 -3.18
C LYS A 376 -59.39 -5.59 -3.81
N THR A 377 -59.48 -4.59 -2.94
CA THR A 377 -59.46 -3.17 -3.28
C THR A 377 -58.03 -2.71 -3.15
N GLU A 378 -57.44 -2.29 -4.25
CA GLU A 378 -56.10 -1.71 -4.29
C GLU A 378 -56.22 -0.21 -4.48
N SER A 379 -55.52 0.55 -3.62
CA SER A 379 -55.40 2.00 -3.76
C SER A 379 -54.40 2.32 -4.88
N SER A 380 -54.82 3.11 -5.87
CA SER A 380 -53.95 3.59 -6.94
C SER A 380 -53.91 5.11 -6.90
N SER A 381 -52.74 5.66 -6.57
CA SER A 381 -52.47 7.10 -6.70
C SER A 381 -52.06 7.41 -8.16
N LYS A 382 -53.04 7.65 -9.03
CA LYS A 382 -52.81 8.28 -10.33
C LYS A 382 -53.46 9.65 -10.31
N ASP A 383 -52.68 10.69 -10.67
CA ASP A 383 -53.13 12.08 -10.83
C ASP A 383 -53.71 12.75 -9.57
N LEU A 384 -53.08 12.58 -8.40
CA LEU A 384 -53.44 13.25 -7.12
C LEU A 384 -54.86 12.94 -6.58
N PHE A 385 -55.58 11.99 -7.18
CA PHE A 385 -56.85 11.46 -6.66
C PHE A 385 -56.66 10.04 -6.14
N ASP A 386 -57.24 9.74 -4.97
CA ASP A 386 -57.32 8.37 -4.44
C ASP A 386 -58.35 7.57 -5.24
N CYS A 387 -57.90 6.88 -6.28
CA CYS A 387 -58.73 5.95 -7.03
C CYS A 387 -58.58 4.54 -6.46
N SER A 388 -59.63 4.00 -5.84
CA SER A 388 -59.69 2.60 -5.42
C SER A 388 -60.12 1.72 -6.58
N ILE A 389 -59.28 0.75 -6.96
CA ILE A 389 -59.60 -0.23 -8.01
C ILE A 389 -59.84 -1.60 -7.37
N ASN A 390 -60.98 -2.21 -7.67
CA ASN A 390 -61.25 -3.58 -7.25
C ASN A 390 -60.67 -4.58 -8.25
N ARG A 391 -59.92 -5.55 -7.74
CA ARG A 391 -59.37 -6.66 -8.50
C ARG A 391 -59.92 -7.97 -8.00
N PHE A 392 -60.13 -8.86 -8.95
CA PHE A 392 -60.75 -10.15 -8.75
C PHE A 392 -59.72 -11.27 -8.93
N PHE A 393 -59.78 -12.25 -8.03
CA PHE A 393 -58.83 -13.34 -7.94
C PHE A 393 -59.57 -14.65 -7.75
N VAL A 394 -59.02 -15.73 -8.29
CA VAL A 394 -59.42 -17.09 -7.94
C VAL A 394 -58.36 -17.65 -7.01
N LYS A 395 -58.73 -17.89 -5.75
CA LYS A 395 -57.82 -18.44 -4.74
C LYS A 395 -57.64 -19.95 -4.98
N GLY A 396 -56.39 -20.38 -5.14
CA GLY A 396 -55.97 -21.77 -5.12
C GLY A 396 -56.28 -22.45 -3.79
N GLN A 397 -55.98 -23.74 -3.67
CA GLN A 397 -56.22 -24.48 -2.43
C GLN A 397 -55.31 -24.00 -1.29
N GLU A 398 -54.14 -23.46 -1.63
CA GLU A 398 -53.19 -22.91 -0.66
C GLU A 398 -53.03 -21.40 -0.82
N SER A 399 -51.87 -20.94 -1.29
CA SER A 399 -51.46 -19.53 -1.19
C SER A 399 -51.47 -18.76 -2.50
N ILE A 400 -51.72 -19.42 -3.63
CA ILE A 400 -51.72 -18.81 -4.96
C ILE A 400 -53.08 -18.14 -5.25
N TYR A 401 -53.03 -16.95 -5.84
CA TYR A 401 -54.19 -16.21 -6.32
C TYR A 401 -54.08 -16.02 -7.84
N TYR A 402 -54.90 -16.74 -8.59
CA TYR A 402 -54.91 -16.67 -10.05
C TYR A 402 -55.72 -15.48 -10.53
N THR A 403 -55.26 -14.83 -11.61
CA THR A 403 -55.96 -13.71 -12.22
C THR A 403 -55.98 -13.81 -13.74
N TYR A 404 -57.02 -13.26 -14.32
CA TYR A 404 -57.10 -12.96 -15.74
C TYR A 404 -57.22 -11.44 -15.92
N ASN A 405 -56.62 -10.88 -16.96
CA ASN A 405 -56.61 -9.44 -17.23
C ASN A 405 -56.21 -8.56 -16.01
N ASN A 406 -55.20 -9.00 -15.25
CA ASN A 406 -54.76 -8.38 -13.99
C ASN A 406 -55.89 -8.18 -12.96
N GLY A 407 -56.87 -9.08 -12.96
CA GLY A 407 -58.01 -9.07 -12.05
C GLY A 407 -59.09 -8.03 -12.38
N LYS A 408 -59.06 -7.39 -13.55
CA LYS A 408 -60.10 -6.45 -13.99
C LYS A 408 -61.22 -7.18 -14.73
N LEU A 409 -62.48 -6.82 -14.44
CA LEU A 409 -63.61 -7.38 -15.17
C LEU A 409 -63.69 -6.81 -16.60
N ALA A 410 -64.24 -7.60 -17.52
CA ALA A 410 -64.59 -7.12 -18.85
C ALA A 410 -65.94 -6.38 -18.79
N ALA A 411 -66.16 -5.40 -19.68
CA ALA A 411 -67.45 -4.71 -19.78
C ALA A 411 -68.55 -5.60 -20.38
N ASP A 412 -68.17 -6.61 -21.17
CA ASP A 412 -69.11 -7.58 -21.72
C ASP A 412 -69.55 -8.59 -20.64
N PRO A 413 -70.86 -8.80 -20.43
CA PRO A 413 -71.39 -9.68 -19.39
C PRO A 413 -70.88 -11.13 -19.46
N LYS A 414 -70.71 -11.67 -20.67
CA LYS A 414 -70.28 -13.05 -20.87
C LYS A 414 -68.80 -13.18 -20.50
N LEU A 415 -67.95 -12.30 -21.02
CA LEU A 415 -66.52 -12.28 -20.71
C LEU A 415 -66.24 -11.99 -19.23
N ALA A 416 -67.03 -11.12 -18.58
CA ALA A 416 -66.90 -10.82 -17.15
C ALA A 416 -67.07 -12.07 -16.29
N CYS A 417 -68.03 -12.93 -16.63
CA CYS A 417 -68.24 -14.20 -15.95
C CYS A 417 -67.16 -15.22 -16.31
N GLU A 418 -66.69 -15.26 -17.56
CA GLU A 418 -65.66 -16.21 -18.03
C GLU A 418 -64.26 -15.91 -17.44
N ASN A 419 -63.97 -14.67 -17.03
CA ASN A 419 -62.69 -14.26 -16.47
C ASN A 419 -62.13 -15.19 -15.38
N PHE A 420 -62.99 -15.76 -14.54
CA PHE A 420 -62.58 -16.64 -13.44
C PHE A 420 -62.16 -18.03 -13.94
N VAL A 421 -62.88 -18.57 -14.91
CA VAL A 421 -62.50 -19.83 -15.59
C VAL A 421 -61.21 -19.60 -16.39
N ASN A 422 -61.12 -18.49 -17.12
CA ASN A 422 -59.91 -18.09 -17.84
C ASN A 422 -58.70 -17.87 -16.91
N ALA A 423 -58.93 -17.47 -15.65
CA ALA A 423 -57.88 -17.39 -14.64
C ALA A 423 -57.36 -18.78 -14.22
N LEU A 424 -58.25 -19.76 -14.08
CA LEU A 424 -57.89 -21.16 -13.81
C LEU A 424 -57.21 -21.83 -15.01
N GLU A 425 -57.63 -21.52 -16.25
CA GLU A 425 -56.94 -22.01 -17.45
C GLU A 425 -55.51 -21.45 -17.62
N ARG A 426 -55.15 -20.41 -16.85
CA ARG A 426 -53.77 -19.88 -16.81
C ARG A 426 -52.85 -20.58 -15.83
N ILE A 427 -53.34 -21.53 -15.02
CA ILE A 427 -52.49 -22.29 -14.07
C ILE A 427 -51.26 -22.92 -14.77
N PRO A 428 -51.37 -23.56 -15.97
CA PRO A 428 -50.22 -24.09 -16.68
C PRO A 428 -49.15 -23.03 -17.01
N LYS A 429 -49.59 -21.81 -17.38
CA LYS A 429 -48.70 -20.69 -17.66
C LYS A 429 -47.99 -20.16 -16.40
N VAL A 430 -48.67 -20.21 -15.25
CA VAL A 430 -48.05 -19.88 -13.95
C VAL A 430 -46.96 -20.90 -13.62
N ILE A 431 -47.22 -22.19 -13.81
CA ILE A 431 -46.22 -23.26 -13.64
C ILE A 431 -45.01 -23.00 -14.53
N GLU A 432 -45.21 -22.80 -15.83
CA GLU A 432 -44.13 -22.51 -16.79
C GLU A 432 -43.32 -21.28 -16.38
N SER A 433 -44.00 -20.21 -15.92
CA SER A 433 -43.34 -19.00 -15.45
C SER A 433 -42.44 -19.26 -14.23
N HIS A 434 -42.92 -20.00 -13.22
CA HIS A 434 -42.09 -20.32 -12.06
C HIS A 434 -40.96 -21.31 -12.40
N GLU A 435 -41.19 -22.27 -13.30
CA GLU A 435 -40.15 -23.19 -13.79
C GLU A 435 -39.03 -22.42 -14.53
N LYS A 436 -39.40 -21.44 -15.36
CA LYS A 436 -38.45 -20.57 -16.07
C LYS A 436 -37.63 -19.70 -15.11
N GLU A 437 -38.26 -19.07 -14.11
CA GLU A 437 -37.53 -18.26 -13.13
C GLU A 437 -36.63 -19.14 -12.24
N MET A 438 -37.09 -20.31 -11.82
CA MET A 438 -36.26 -21.28 -11.09
C MET A 438 -35.02 -21.69 -11.89
N ALA A 439 -35.17 -22.00 -13.18
CA ALA A 439 -34.04 -22.36 -14.05
C ALA A 439 -33.01 -21.24 -14.15
N LYS A 440 -33.46 -19.98 -14.29
CA LYS A 440 -32.56 -18.80 -14.31
C LYS A 440 -31.77 -18.67 -13.01
N VAL A 441 -32.44 -18.80 -11.86
CA VAL A 441 -31.81 -18.66 -10.53
C VAL A 441 -30.78 -19.77 -10.29
N VAL A 442 -31.07 -21.00 -10.73
CA VAL A 442 -30.16 -22.16 -10.58
C VAL A 442 -28.90 -22.03 -11.46
N THR A 443 -28.97 -21.33 -12.59
CA THR A 443 -27.86 -21.26 -13.57
C THR A 443 -26.54 -20.77 -12.95
N ASN A 444 -26.60 -19.86 -11.98
CA ASN A 444 -25.40 -19.30 -11.35
C ASN A 444 -24.97 -20.02 -10.05
N LYS A 445 -25.72 -21.04 -9.61
CA LYS A 445 -25.50 -21.71 -8.32
C LYS A 445 -24.12 -22.36 -8.22
N ASP A 446 -23.68 -23.04 -9.28
CA ASP A 446 -22.38 -23.73 -9.29
C ASP A 446 -21.21 -22.75 -9.17
N VAL A 447 -21.32 -21.58 -9.82
CA VAL A 447 -20.29 -20.54 -9.76
C VAL A 447 -20.11 -20.04 -8.32
N TYR A 448 -21.22 -19.68 -7.65
CA TYR A 448 -21.15 -19.22 -6.27
C TYR A 448 -20.75 -20.34 -5.29
N THR A 449 -21.13 -21.59 -5.58
CA THR A 449 -20.72 -22.77 -4.78
C THR A 449 -19.21 -22.98 -4.83
N ASN A 450 -18.61 -22.87 -6.01
CA ASN A 450 -17.16 -22.97 -6.17
C ASN A 450 -16.41 -21.85 -5.43
N ILE A 451 -16.93 -20.62 -5.47
CA ILE A 451 -16.32 -19.48 -4.76
C ILE A 451 -16.46 -19.66 -3.23
N ALA A 452 -17.64 -20.03 -2.75
CA ALA A 452 -17.89 -20.22 -1.31
C ALA A 452 -17.02 -21.34 -0.70
N ASN A 453 -16.78 -22.42 -1.46
CA ASN A 453 -15.96 -23.55 -1.03
C ASN A 453 -14.45 -23.35 -1.27
N SER A 454 -14.05 -22.24 -1.90
CA SER A 454 -12.64 -21.99 -2.17
C SER A 454 -11.88 -21.61 -0.89
N SER A 455 -10.59 -21.93 -0.86
CA SER A 455 -9.67 -21.55 0.22
C SER A 455 -8.58 -20.61 -0.31
N TRP A 456 -8.14 -19.67 0.53
CA TRP A 456 -7.07 -18.78 0.17
C TRP A 456 -5.72 -19.51 0.16
N LYS A 457 -5.06 -19.56 -1.00
CA LYS A 457 -3.89 -20.43 -1.23
C LYS A 457 -2.62 -20.03 -0.47
N LYS A 458 -2.55 -18.81 0.06
CA LYS A 458 -1.36 -18.24 0.73
C LYS A 458 -1.46 -18.24 2.26
N GLU A 459 -2.37 -19.04 2.83
CA GLU A 459 -2.57 -19.11 4.29
C GLU A 459 -1.28 -19.55 5.00
N ASP A 460 -0.58 -20.55 4.45
CA ASP A 460 0.67 -21.07 5.02
C ASP A 460 1.84 -20.07 4.87
N GLU A 461 1.92 -19.36 3.73
CA GLU A 461 2.92 -18.31 3.52
C GLU A 461 2.73 -17.17 4.53
N LEU A 462 1.50 -16.70 4.72
CA LEU A 462 1.19 -15.67 5.71
C LEU A 462 1.53 -16.14 7.13
N ARG A 463 1.28 -17.41 7.45
CA ARG A 463 1.62 -17.98 8.76
C ARG A 463 3.13 -18.06 8.97
N SER A 464 3.90 -18.51 7.97
CA SER A 464 5.36 -18.55 8.02
C SER A 464 5.94 -17.16 8.26
N LEU A 465 5.53 -16.18 7.46
CA LEU A 465 6.02 -14.80 7.56
C LEU A 465 5.70 -14.18 8.92
N LYS A 466 4.52 -14.43 9.49
CA LYS A 466 4.18 -13.99 10.84
C LYS A 466 5.06 -14.65 11.90
N GLY A 467 5.40 -15.92 11.73
CA GLY A 467 6.36 -16.63 12.58
C GLY A 467 7.73 -15.99 12.53
N GLU A 468 8.28 -15.83 11.32
CA GLU A 468 9.58 -15.15 11.07
C GLU A 468 9.61 -13.75 11.67
N ALA A 469 8.53 -12.97 11.49
CA ALA A 469 8.44 -11.62 12.01
C ALA A 469 8.39 -11.58 13.56
N ALA A 470 7.80 -12.60 14.21
CA ALA A 470 7.76 -12.71 15.67
C ALA A 470 9.09 -13.21 16.27
N GLU A 471 9.79 -14.11 15.57
CA GLU A 471 11.15 -14.51 15.93
C GLU A 471 12.11 -13.31 15.85
N LEU A 472 11.97 -12.51 14.79
CA LEU A 472 12.76 -11.31 14.60
C LEU A 472 12.45 -10.25 15.65
N ASP A 473 11.19 -10.06 16.03
CA ASP A 473 10.80 -9.20 17.16
C ASP A 473 11.47 -9.62 18.47
N ARG A 474 11.51 -10.94 18.75
CA ARG A 474 12.21 -11.47 19.93
C ARG A 474 13.71 -11.19 19.87
N LYS A 475 14.33 -11.39 18.71
CA LYS A 475 15.76 -11.13 18.49
C LYS A 475 16.09 -9.64 18.65
N ILE A 476 15.25 -8.77 18.09
CA ILE A 476 15.36 -7.31 18.24
C ILE A 476 15.23 -6.92 19.71
N ALA A 477 14.24 -7.43 20.43
CA ALA A 477 14.05 -7.14 21.86
C ALA A 477 15.25 -7.61 22.69
N LEU A 478 15.82 -8.78 22.39
CA LEU A 478 17.04 -9.28 23.06
C LEU A 478 18.25 -8.39 22.76
N THR A 479 18.44 -7.97 21.51
CA THR A 479 19.58 -7.13 21.10
C THR A 479 19.47 -5.70 21.65
N LEU A 480 18.26 -5.17 21.77
CA LEU A 480 17.99 -3.85 22.37
C LEU A 480 18.07 -3.88 23.91
N ASN A 481 17.83 -5.05 24.52
CA ASN A 481 17.91 -5.26 25.97
C ASN A 481 19.25 -5.88 26.40
N GLU A 482 20.21 -6.12 25.49
CA GLU A 482 21.58 -6.39 25.91
C GLU A 482 22.07 -5.14 26.65
N PRO A 483 22.38 -5.25 27.95
CA PRO A 483 22.99 -4.15 28.65
C PRO A 483 24.37 -3.97 28.00
N ASN A 484 24.59 -2.83 27.33
CA ASN A 484 25.93 -2.27 27.36
C ASN A 484 26.26 -2.13 28.84
N GLU A 485 27.21 -2.90 29.36
CA GLU A 485 27.70 -2.88 30.74
C GLU A 485 28.40 -1.55 31.09
N GLU A 486 27.85 -0.40 30.70
CA GLU A 486 28.35 0.92 31.10
C GLU A 486 27.26 1.93 31.50
N ASN A 487 25.96 1.64 31.46
CA ASN A 487 24.95 2.63 31.88
C ASN A 487 23.84 2.05 32.77
N GLU A 488 24.17 1.80 34.04
CA GLU A 488 23.17 1.86 35.11
C GLU A 488 23.57 2.91 36.14
N LYS A 489 23.00 4.12 35.95
CA LYS A 489 22.37 4.87 37.04
C LYS A 489 21.46 5.97 36.46
N SER A 490 20.29 6.10 37.09
CA SER A 490 19.24 7.12 36.93
C SER A 490 18.46 7.13 35.61
N ASN A 491 17.32 6.44 35.57
CA ASN A 491 16.04 7.03 35.98
C ASN A 491 14.92 5.97 35.91
N GLU A 492 14.28 5.73 37.05
CA GLU A 492 12.96 5.14 37.11
C GLU A 492 11.94 6.10 36.47
N ASN A 493 10.95 5.53 35.79
CA ASN A 493 9.91 6.16 34.97
C ASN A 493 10.29 6.43 33.51
N ASP A 494 10.21 5.39 32.68
CA ASP A 494 9.60 5.46 31.34
C ASP A 494 9.38 4.04 30.80
N GLN A 495 8.13 3.54 30.91
CA GLN A 495 7.70 2.40 30.12
C GLN A 495 7.55 2.85 28.65
N PRO A 496 8.12 2.14 27.66
CA PRO A 496 7.97 2.52 26.25
C PRO A 496 6.53 2.32 25.77
N GLU A 497 5.83 3.44 25.57
CA GLU A 497 4.49 3.52 24.99
C GLU A 497 4.55 3.40 23.45
N TYR A 498 4.96 2.23 22.92
CA TYR A 498 4.95 1.97 21.48
C TYR A 498 4.51 0.54 21.13
N LEU A 499 3.44 0.03 21.74
CA LEU A 499 2.77 -1.21 21.30
C LEU A 499 1.23 -1.19 21.48
N ARG A 500 0.60 -0.02 21.70
CA ARG A 500 -0.85 0.11 21.99
C ARG A 500 -1.65 1.02 21.05
N GLN A 501 -1.27 1.13 19.78
CA GLN A 501 -2.18 1.65 18.75
C GLN A 501 -2.39 0.61 17.67
N ASN A 502 -3.12 -0.46 18.02
CA ASN A 502 -3.95 -1.26 17.10
C ASN A 502 -4.65 -2.43 17.83
N SER A 503 -5.28 -2.20 18.98
CA SER A 503 -6.29 -3.14 19.52
C SER A 503 -7.07 -2.59 20.72
N SER A 504 -8.39 -2.54 20.51
CA SER A 504 -9.52 -2.78 21.45
C SER A 504 -10.01 -1.73 22.47
N ASN A 505 -11.32 -1.47 22.35
CA ASN A 505 -12.26 -0.96 23.34
C ASN A 505 -12.30 -1.80 24.64
N SER A 506 -12.41 -1.09 25.78
CA SER A 506 -13.13 -1.45 27.03
C SER A 506 -12.53 -2.47 28.04
N PRO A 507 -12.84 -2.37 29.36
CA PRO A 507 -11.82 -1.98 30.34
C PRO A 507 -11.64 -2.88 31.60
N ASN A 508 -10.55 -2.55 32.32
CA ASN A 508 -10.32 -2.55 33.78
C ASN A 508 -10.06 -3.86 34.55
N THR A 509 -8.88 -3.95 35.18
CA THR A 509 -8.74 -4.08 36.66
C THR A 509 -7.30 -3.80 37.13
N LYS A 510 -7.18 -3.11 38.27
CA LYS A 510 -5.96 -2.68 38.98
C LYS A 510 -5.36 -3.81 39.86
N LYS A 511 -4.06 -3.72 40.18
CA LYS A 511 -3.53 -3.84 41.56
C LYS A 511 -2.03 -3.47 41.66
N GLU A 512 -1.69 -2.91 42.83
CA GLU A 512 -0.45 -2.26 43.27
C GLU A 512 0.53 -3.21 43.97
N GLU A 513 1.78 -2.73 44.16
CA GLU A 513 2.62 -2.74 45.40
C GLU A 513 4.13 -2.99 45.11
N GLU A 514 4.98 -1.98 45.39
CA GLU A 514 6.04 -1.90 46.43
C GLU A 514 7.27 -2.81 46.15
N GLY A 515 8.53 -2.38 46.02
CA GLY A 515 9.30 -1.29 46.64
C GLY A 515 10.48 -1.93 47.41
N VAL A 516 11.74 -1.50 47.18
CA VAL A 516 12.87 -1.43 48.16
C VAL A 516 14.21 -1.13 47.44
N ILE A 517 14.92 -0.16 48.00
CA ILE A 517 16.18 0.46 47.56
C ILE A 517 17.38 -0.21 48.24
N TYR A 518 18.52 -0.38 47.53
CA TYR A 518 19.85 -0.37 48.16
C TYR A 518 20.91 0.31 47.28
N SER A 519 21.74 1.13 47.92
CA SER A 519 22.82 1.92 47.36
C SER A 519 24.15 1.18 47.38
N SER A 520 25.00 1.40 46.36
CA SER A 520 26.45 1.38 46.50
C SER A 520 27.15 2.08 45.34
N SER A 521 28.29 2.67 45.66
CA SER A 521 29.19 3.52 44.87
C SER A 521 30.43 2.75 44.42
N MET A 522 30.90 2.93 43.17
CA MET A 522 32.31 3.22 42.80
C MET A 522 32.61 3.03 41.29
N ASN A 523 33.29 4.05 40.74
CA ASN A 523 34.19 4.14 39.57
C ASN A 523 34.36 2.97 38.58
N ASN A 524 34.24 3.26 37.27
CA ASN A 524 35.14 2.82 36.17
C ASN A 524 34.77 3.58 34.87
N ARG A 525 35.67 4.38 34.26
CA ARG A 525 36.63 4.07 33.17
C ARG A 525 35.98 3.64 31.83
N ASN A 526 35.57 4.65 31.04
CA ASN A 526 35.09 4.55 29.66
C ASN A 526 36.03 3.73 28.76
N LYS A 527 35.50 2.72 28.07
CA LYS A 527 36.04 2.20 26.81
C LYS A 527 35.05 2.46 25.67
N GLN A 528 35.31 3.47 24.85
CA GLN A 528 34.63 3.64 23.56
C GLN A 528 35.02 2.49 22.61
N GLU A 529 34.05 1.69 22.17
CA GLU A 529 34.23 0.81 21.02
C GLU A 529 34.30 1.65 19.74
N GLU A 530 35.45 1.64 19.08
CA GLU A 530 35.73 2.38 17.85
C GLU A 530 34.92 1.82 16.65
N SER A 531 34.11 2.67 16.02
CA SER A 531 33.44 2.36 14.74
C SER A 531 34.47 2.25 13.61
N LYS A 532 34.53 1.12 12.90
CA LYS A 532 35.48 0.90 11.80
C LYS A 532 34.99 1.53 10.49
N GLY A 533 35.83 2.33 9.84
CA GLY A 533 35.58 2.87 8.49
C GLY A 533 35.91 1.85 7.40
N TYR A 534 35.16 1.84 6.30
CA TYR A 534 35.40 0.97 5.14
C TYR A 534 35.56 1.78 3.86
N ILE A 535 36.48 1.34 3.02
CA ILE A 535 36.74 1.93 1.71
C ILE A 535 36.34 0.91 0.65
N VAL A 536 35.26 1.20 -0.07
CA VAL A 536 34.82 0.37 -1.19
C VAL A 536 35.57 0.83 -2.43
N LYS A 537 36.52 0.02 -2.89
CA LYS A 537 37.27 0.26 -4.13
C LYS A 537 36.71 -0.63 -5.23
N SER A 538 36.25 0.00 -6.31
CA SER A 538 35.81 -0.68 -7.53
C SER A 538 36.65 -0.19 -8.71
N ARG A 539 36.96 -1.07 -9.67
CA ARG A 539 37.78 -0.73 -10.83
C ARG A 539 36.95 -0.90 -12.10
N LEU A 540 36.66 0.22 -12.77
CA LEU A 540 35.74 0.28 -13.90
C LEU A 540 36.49 0.53 -15.21
N ARG A 541 36.00 -0.06 -16.31
CA ARG A 541 36.57 0.04 -17.65
C ARG A 541 35.93 1.15 -18.46
#